data_AF-A0A426QX23-F1
#
_entry.id   AF-A0A426QX23-F1
#
_cell.length_a   1.000
_cell.length_b   1.000
_cell.length_c   1.000
_cell.angle_alpha   90.00
_cell.angle_beta   90.00
_cell.angle_gamma   90.00
#
_symmetry.space_group_name_H-M   'P 1'
#
loop_
_entity.id
_entity.type
_entity.pdbx_description
1 polymer ?
#
loop_
_entity_poly.entity_id
_entity_poly.type
_entity_poly.pdbx_seq_one_letter_code
_entity_poly.pdbx_strand_id
1 'polypeptide(L)'
;MICEEFPTLEGRQEPHEESIFPGDLTHAGKAIELARRAGAISMPWQKRAQNAILSTTPAGRWTHSDCCLIIPRQNGKSEILILRCLYGLFKLGETILYTAQRWKTARDGWKRLMSIIKSRSWLSKRVTRATCSQGEGVIEINGGAGEPNGASISFGTRSNDTGRGLTKVDLIIYDEAYNLTDGEISAMSFTQMAADNPQTIYASSAVNKDEHPNGAVLAAVRIRGLSREPDLYFAEYMAPEGMPHDSEETWKYANPSYGVVQTAGKIRKIMRGLSTPAGRKGFGVEALGRGDWPVADAAPQWSVINEDDWNGLKVYEKPEFVGPKAIGVDRTMDRALWCIAAAQRTTEGRIHVEVGYFRPSTQAGMVSNLANLVGIWDPCATGTDGKSPSTVLEPLLAAPGTDIELSKSNTGQIAVACTGMLDDIESGVLSLADQPALNASAEGAVKRELPGGDWVWSKRGEAQIAPLNAITHARWALLTFESRWSGPPVAPAWDREAQPDNRFGGGAWHTNPNDFDALAVGF
;
A
#
# COMPACT_ATOMS: atom_id res chain seq x y z
N MET A 1 17.90 34.21 -17.10
CA MET A 1 17.88 34.13 -18.58
C MET A 1 17.15 32.88 -19.00
N ILE A 2 16.06 33.05 -19.73
CA ILE A 2 15.35 31.96 -20.42
C ILE A 2 16.31 31.40 -21.47
N CYS A 3 16.40 30.07 -21.57
CA CYS A 3 17.34 29.34 -22.41
C CYS A 3 17.45 29.92 -23.83
N GLU A 4 18.66 30.29 -24.29
CA GLU A 4 18.88 30.86 -25.64
C GLU A 4 18.37 29.95 -26.77
N GLU A 5 18.40 28.63 -26.56
CA GLU A 5 17.91 27.62 -27.50
C GLU A 5 16.37 27.62 -27.61
N PHE A 6 15.66 28.18 -26.62
CA PHE A 6 14.19 28.22 -26.54
C PHE A 6 13.70 29.58 -26.02
N PRO A 7 13.80 30.64 -26.84
CA PRO A 7 13.51 32.02 -26.40
C PRO A 7 12.03 32.26 -26.04
N THR A 8 11.12 31.42 -26.52
CA THR A 8 9.67 31.52 -26.24
C THR A 8 9.23 30.63 -25.07
N LEU A 9 10.16 29.97 -24.37
CA LEU A 9 9.83 29.07 -23.27
C LEU A 9 9.42 29.85 -22.02
N GLU A 10 8.15 29.74 -21.66
CA GLU A 10 7.56 30.46 -20.52
C GLU A 10 7.01 29.52 -19.44
N GLY A 11 6.96 28.22 -19.72
CA GLY A 11 6.54 27.21 -18.75
C GLY A 11 7.46 27.12 -17.54
N ARG A 12 6.91 26.74 -16.39
CA ARG A 12 7.71 26.48 -15.18
C ARG A 12 8.67 25.31 -15.44
N GLN A 13 9.97 25.51 -15.24
CA GLN A 13 10.99 24.49 -15.53
C GLN A 13 11.26 23.51 -14.39
N GLU A 14 10.61 23.71 -13.24
CA GLU A 14 10.73 22.87 -12.05
C GLU A 14 9.42 22.14 -11.79
N PRO A 15 9.47 20.88 -11.31
CA PRO A 15 8.28 20.15 -10.91
C PRO A 15 7.53 20.86 -9.78
N HIS A 16 6.24 20.57 -9.67
CA HIS A 16 5.46 20.93 -8.48
C HIS A 16 5.91 20.13 -7.28
N GLU A 17 6.00 18.81 -7.44
CA GLU A 17 6.55 17.90 -6.45
C GLU A 17 7.78 17.21 -7.03
N GLU A 18 8.85 17.14 -6.24
CA GLU A 18 10.09 16.47 -6.63
C GLU A 18 10.72 15.73 -5.44
N SER A 19 11.10 14.48 -5.68
CA SER A 19 11.99 13.70 -4.83
C SER A 19 13.21 13.29 -5.64
N ILE A 20 14.38 13.77 -5.24
CA ILE A 20 15.65 13.52 -5.92
C ILE A 20 16.77 13.42 -4.88
N PHE A 21 17.66 12.45 -5.08
CA PHE A 21 18.83 12.25 -4.22
C PHE A 21 20.13 12.69 -4.93
N PRO A 22 21.13 13.19 -4.19
CA PRO A 22 22.41 13.59 -4.76
C PRO A 22 23.14 12.42 -5.42
N GLY A 23 23.78 12.67 -6.57
CA GLY A 23 24.60 11.70 -7.28
C GLY A 23 25.55 12.38 -8.27
N ASP A 24 26.47 11.59 -8.84
CA ASP A 24 27.33 12.03 -9.93
C ASP A 24 26.53 12.18 -11.23
N LEU A 25 26.61 13.35 -11.86
CA LEU A 25 25.86 13.71 -13.07
C LEU A 25 26.65 13.48 -14.36
N THR A 26 27.81 12.82 -14.30
CA THR A 26 28.69 12.59 -15.45
C THR A 26 27.96 11.88 -16.61
N HIS A 27 27.16 10.86 -16.31
CA HIS A 27 26.38 10.16 -17.34
C HIS A 27 25.29 11.05 -17.96
N ALA A 28 24.62 11.85 -17.14
CA ALA A 28 23.62 12.81 -17.63
C ALA A 28 24.22 13.85 -18.57
N GLY A 29 25.36 14.45 -18.20
CA GLY A 29 26.08 15.41 -19.06
C GLY A 29 26.48 14.79 -20.40
N LYS A 30 26.99 13.55 -20.39
CA LYS A 30 27.32 12.80 -21.61
C LYS A 30 26.08 12.48 -22.46
N ALA A 31 24.95 12.16 -21.85
CA ALA A 31 23.70 11.88 -22.55
C ALA A 31 23.11 13.12 -23.22
N ILE A 32 23.12 14.26 -22.52
CA ILE A 32 22.67 15.56 -23.07
C ILE A 32 23.57 15.98 -24.24
N GLU A 33 24.90 15.82 -24.10
CA GLU A 33 25.84 16.13 -25.19
C GLU A 33 25.68 15.17 -26.38
N LEU A 34 25.44 13.89 -26.14
CA LEU A 34 25.12 12.91 -27.19
C LEU A 34 23.87 13.32 -27.97
N ALA A 35 22.79 13.68 -27.27
CA ALA A 35 21.55 14.15 -27.87
C ALA A 35 21.80 15.38 -28.75
N ARG A 36 22.51 16.39 -28.22
CA ARG A 36 22.86 17.62 -28.94
C ARG A 36 23.64 17.32 -30.22
N ARG A 37 24.67 16.46 -30.14
CA ARG A 37 25.44 16.02 -31.33
C ARG A 37 24.58 15.24 -32.31
N ALA A 38 23.60 14.48 -31.83
CA ALA A 38 22.61 13.80 -32.65
C ALA A 38 21.54 14.74 -33.25
N GLY A 39 21.58 16.04 -32.93
CA GLY A 39 20.64 17.04 -33.45
C GLY A 39 19.33 17.15 -32.66
N ALA A 40 19.28 16.58 -31.44
CA ALA A 40 18.16 16.72 -30.52
C ALA A 40 18.57 17.65 -29.37
N ILE A 41 17.89 18.78 -29.24
CA ILE A 41 18.14 19.76 -28.17
C ILE A 41 17.06 19.58 -27.10
N SER A 42 17.48 19.46 -25.84
CA SER A 42 16.58 19.29 -24.70
C SER A 42 16.28 20.63 -24.02
N MET A 43 15.01 20.86 -23.67
CA MET A 43 14.58 21.96 -22.82
C MET A 43 15.18 21.84 -21.41
N PRO A 44 15.31 22.95 -20.65
CA PRO A 44 15.90 22.91 -19.30
C PRO A 44 15.27 21.88 -18.37
N TRP A 45 13.94 21.78 -18.33
CA TRP A 45 13.24 20.78 -17.51
C TRP A 45 13.54 19.33 -17.95
N GLN A 46 13.76 19.09 -19.25
CA GLN A 46 14.17 17.78 -19.77
C GLN A 46 15.62 17.46 -19.38
N LYS A 47 16.52 18.46 -19.42
CA LYS A 47 17.90 18.32 -18.92
C LYS A 47 17.89 17.99 -17.42
N ARG A 48 17.03 18.63 -16.63
CA ARG A 48 16.83 18.33 -15.20
C ARG A 48 16.40 16.87 -14.98
N ALA A 49 15.41 16.40 -15.72
CA ALA A 49 14.98 15.00 -15.63
C ALA A 49 16.10 14.02 -16.02
N GLN A 50 16.86 14.32 -17.09
CA GLN A 50 18.01 13.50 -17.49
C GLN A 50 19.10 13.47 -16.41
N ASN A 51 19.34 14.58 -15.71
CA ASN A 51 20.26 14.62 -14.57
C ASN A 51 19.85 13.65 -13.47
N ALA A 52 18.57 13.62 -13.10
CA ALA A 52 18.09 12.72 -12.08
C ALA A 52 18.14 11.24 -12.52
N ILE A 53 17.62 10.94 -13.72
CA ILE A 53 17.53 9.57 -14.27
C ILE A 53 18.91 8.92 -14.44
N LEU A 54 19.91 9.70 -14.87
CA LEU A 54 21.27 9.20 -15.15
C LEU A 54 22.28 9.54 -14.04
N SER A 55 21.81 9.92 -12.86
CA SER A 55 22.69 10.12 -11.71
C SER A 55 23.16 8.79 -11.13
N THR A 56 24.40 8.74 -10.68
CA THR A 56 24.99 7.53 -10.09
C THR A 56 25.56 7.76 -8.70
N THR A 57 25.51 6.72 -7.88
CA THR A 57 26.16 6.67 -6.57
C THR A 57 27.69 6.57 -6.73
N PRO A 58 28.48 6.80 -5.66
CA PRO A 58 29.93 6.59 -5.69
C PRO A 58 30.36 5.16 -6.08
N ALA A 59 29.47 4.17 -5.89
CA ALA A 59 29.67 2.79 -6.30
C ALA A 59 29.39 2.54 -7.79
N GLY A 60 29.05 3.58 -8.56
CA GLY A 60 28.74 3.46 -9.99
C GLY A 60 27.37 2.83 -10.28
N ARG A 61 26.48 2.77 -9.28
CA ARG A 61 25.11 2.29 -9.42
C ARG A 61 24.17 3.45 -9.71
N TRP A 62 22.99 3.20 -10.28
CA TRP A 62 22.00 4.27 -10.40
C TRP A 62 21.64 4.80 -9.03
N THR A 63 21.65 6.13 -8.86
CA THR A 63 21.09 6.75 -7.65
C THR A 63 19.59 6.50 -7.55
N HIS A 64 18.94 6.38 -8.71
CA HIS A 64 17.51 6.07 -8.79
C HIS A 64 17.31 4.85 -9.69
N SER A 65 17.12 3.69 -9.07
CA SER A 65 16.77 2.45 -9.78
C SER A 65 15.35 2.51 -10.31
N ASP A 66 14.45 3.22 -9.62
CA ASP A 66 13.12 3.56 -10.11
C ASP A 66 13.03 5.06 -10.44
N CYS A 67 12.32 5.40 -11.50
CA CYS A 67 12.05 6.79 -11.89
C CYS A 67 10.58 6.96 -12.25
N CYS A 68 9.93 8.01 -11.76
CA CYS A 68 8.54 8.33 -12.05
C CYS A 68 8.40 9.79 -12.50
N LEU A 69 7.89 9.99 -13.71
CA LEU A 69 7.63 11.28 -14.32
C LEU A 69 6.13 11.42 -14.63
N ILE A 70 5.44 12.30 -13.90
CA ILE A 70 4.03 12.63 -14.12
C ILE A 70 3.95 14.04 -14.69
N ILE A 71 3.61 14.15 -15.97
CA ILE A 71 3.67 15.41 -16.72
C ILE A 71 2.42 15.56 -17.59
N PRO A 72 1.80 16.75 -17.68
CA PRO A 72 0.62 16.95 -18.51
C PRO A 72 0.89 16.63 -19.98
N ARG A 73 -0.17 16.30 -20.71
CA ARG A 73 -0.09 15.80 -22.08
C ARG A 73 0.63 16.80 -22.99
N GLN A 74 1.32 16.25 -23.98
CA GLN A 74 2.02 17.01 -25.03
C GLN A 74 3.16 17.92 -24.55
N ASN A 75 3.71 17.76 -23.34
CA ASN A 75 4.90 18.54 -22.94
C ASN A 75 6.22 18.02 -23.53
N GLY A 76 6.26 16.82 -24.12
CA GLY A 76 7.50 16.24 -24.66
C GLY A 76 8.23 15.31 -23.69
N LYS A 77 7.49 14.65 -22.78
CA LYS A 77 8.02 13.60 -21.90
C LYS A 77 8.67 12.44 -22.66
N SER A 78 8.10 12.06 -23.81
CA SER A 78 8.64 10.97 -24.64
C SER A 78 10.04 11.27 -25.16
N GLU A 79 10.41 12.56 -25.34
CA GLU A 79 11.76 12.92 -25.76
C GLU A 79 12.80 12.56 -24.70
N ILE A 80 12.49 12.71 -23.40
CA ILE A 80 13.37 12.27 -22.30
C ILE A 80 13.63 10.77 -22.42
N LEU A 81 12.58 9.98 -22.60
CA LEU A 81 12.67 8.52 -22.73
C LEU A 81 13.51 8.12 -23.93
N ILE A 82 13.27 8.72 -25.10
CA ILE A 82 14.02 8.41 -26.32
C ILE A 82 15.49 8.78 -26.18
N LEU A 83 15.82 9.90 -25.53
CA LEU A 83 17.21 10.29 -25.31
C LEU A 83 17.91 9.41 -24.28
N ARG A 84 17.21 8.95 -23.24
CA ARG A 84 17.69 7.92 -22.32
C ARG A 84 17.97 6.60 -23.04
N CYS A 85 17.07 6.18 -23.94
CA CYS A 85 17.28 4.99 -24.78
C CYS A 85 18.48 5.14 -25.72
N LEU A 86 18.62 6.29 -26.37
CA LEU A 86 19.75 6.57 -27.26
C LEU A 86 21.08 6.44 -26.51
N TYR A 87 21.16 7.00 -25.29
CA TYR A 87 22.35 6.89 -24.46
C TYR A 87 22.60 5.45 -23.99
N GLY A 88 21.56 4.77 -23.52
CA GLY A 88 21.62 3.36 -23.13
C GLY A 88 22.16 2.47 -24.23
N LEU A 89 21.60 2.62 -25.44
CA LEU A 89 21.96 1.84 -26.61
C LEU A 89 23.41 2.12 -27.06
N PHE A 90 23.81 3.39 -27.21
CA PHE A 90 25.10 3.74 -27.84
C PHE A 90 26.28 3.96 -26.89
N LYS A 91 26.04 4.04 -25.58
CA LYS A 91 27.08 4.34 -24.58
C LYS A 91 27.12 3.38 -23.40
N LEU A 92 25.99 2.84 -22.98
CA LEU A 92 25.95 1.90 -21.85
C LEU A 92 25.94 0.44 -22.30
N GLY A 93 25.58 0.18 -23.57
CA GLY A 93 25.50 -1.18 -24.09
C GLY A 93 24.26 -1.93 -23.60
N GLU A 94 23.20 -1.21 -23.24
CA GLU A 94 22.03 -1.77 -22.56
C GLU A 94 21.12 -2.58 -23.49
N THR A 95 20.50 -3.61 -22.91
CA THR A 95 19.29 -4.23 -23.45
C THR A 95 18.06 -3.54 -22.87
N ILE A 96 17.26 -2.91 -23.72
CA ILE A 96 16.19 -1.99 -23.33
C ILE A 96 14.83 -2.52 -23.77
N LEU A 97 13.85 -2.45 -22.87
CA LEU A 97 12.44 -2.72 -23.16
C LEU A 97 11.63 -1.42 -23.06
N TYR A 98 11.14 -0.93 -24.20
CA TYR A 98 10.23 0.21 -24.25
C TYR A 98 8.80 -0.29 -24.42
N THR A 99 7.96 -0.10 -23.41
CA THR A 99 6.58 -0.54 -23.43
C THR A 99 5.60 0.63 -23.39
N ALA A 100 4.49 0.49 -24.11
CA ALA A 100 3.37 1.41 -24.03
C ALA A 100 2.05 0.64 -24.05
N GLN A 101 0.93 1.29 -23.68
CA GLN A 101 -0.39 0.67 -23.73
C GLN A 101 -0.77 0.22 -25.16
N ARG A 102 -0.51 1.09 -26.14
CA ARG A 102 -0.91 0.86 -27.54
C ARG A 102 0.32 0.70 -28.41
N TRP A 103 0.27 -0.27 -29.34
CA TRP A 103 1.34 -0.47 -30.32
C TRP A 103 1.66 0.81 -31.12
N LYS A 104 0.65 1.64 -31.41
CA LYS A 104 0.86 2.92 -32.10
C LYS A 104 1.85 3.82 -31.32
N THR A 105 1.71 3.92 -30.01
CA THR A 105 2.58 4.73 -29.13
C THR A 105 4.01 4.19 -29.14
N ALA A 106 4.19 2.88 -28.94
CA ALA A 106 5.49 2.23 -28.98
C ALA A 106 6.17 2.38 -30.36
N ARG A 107 5.41 2.23 -31.44
CA ARG A 107 5.89 2.43 -32.83
C ARG A 107 6.32 3.87 -33.09
N ASP A 108 5.62 4.85 -32.53
CA ASP A 108 5.99 6.25 -32.68
C ASP A 108 7.31 6.54 -31.92
N GLY A 109 7.53 5.90 -30.77
CA GLY A 109 8.83 5.88 -30.08
C GLY A 109 9.96 5.29 -30.94
N TRP A 110 9.74 4.10 -31.52
CA TRP A 110 10.71 3.46 -32.43
C TRP A 110 11.06 4.37 -33.61
N LYS A 111 10.05 4.97 -34.25
CA LYS A 111 10.25 5.91 -35.37
C LYS A 111 11.05 7.13 -34.95
N ARG A 112 10.78 7.68 -33.77
CA ARG A 112 11.50 8.85 -33.23
C ARG A 112 12.97 8.51 -32.99
N LEU A 113 13.26 7.40 -32.32
CA LEU A 113 14.64 6.95 -32.09
C LEU A 113 15.38 6.70 -33.41
N MET A 114 14.75 5.98 -34.36
CA MET A 114 15.34 5.74 -35.68
C MET A 114 15.56 7.03 -36.49
N SER A 115 14.70 8.03 -36.33
CA SER A 115 14.89 9.35 -36.96
C SER A 115 16.15 10.04 -36.44
N ILE A 116 16.38 10.00 -35.13
CA ILE A 116 17.61 10.55 -34.51
C ILE A 116 18.84 9.78 -35.01
N ILE A 117 18.79 8.45 -34.99
CA ILE A 117 19.89 7.59 -35.46
C ILE A 117 20.23 7.85 -36.93
N LYS A 118 19.23 7.92 -37.81
CA LYS A 118 19.43 8.14 -39.25
C LYS A 118 19.93 9.55 -39.59
N SER A 119 19.71 10.53 -38.71
CA SER A 119 20.18 11.90 -38.92
C SER A 119 21.70 12.03 -38.91
N ARG A 120 22.42 11.04 -38.33
CA ARG A 120 23.88 11.03 -38.24
C ARG A 120 24.46 9.72 -38.75
N SER A 121 25.33 9.81 -39.75
CA SER A 121 25.95 8.64 -40.39
C SER A 121 26.76 7.76 -39.42
N TRP A 122 27.38 8.35 -38.40
CA TRP A 122 28.16 7.60 -37.40
C TRP A 122 27.29 6.81 -36.40
N LEU A 123 26.02 7.19 -36.21
CA LEU A 123 25.04 6.40 -35.47
C LEU A 123 24.48 5.30 -36.36
N SER A 124 24.01 5.66 -37.56
CA SER A 124 23.37 4.72 -38.48
C SER A 124 24.27 3.57 -38.90
N LYS A 125 25.59 3.81 -39.03
CA LYS A 125 26.59 2.78 -39.37
C LYS A 125 26.76 1.70 -38.31
N ARG A 126 26.35 1.94 -37.06
CA ARG A 126 26.43 0.94 -35.98
C ARG A 126 25.21 0.03 -35.92
N VAL A 127 24.11 0.39 -36.58
CA VAL A 127 22.87 -0.40 -36.61
C VAL A 127 23.06 -1.65 -37.45
N THR A 128 22.85 -2.82 -36.85
CA THR A 128 22.90 -4.11 -37.55
C THR A 128 21.52 -4.61 -37.93
N ARG A 129 20.52 -4.35 -37.10
CA ARG A 129 19.12 -4.73 -37.34
C ARG A 129 18.20 -3.60 -36.94
N ALA A 130 17.21 -3.31 -37.80
CA ALA A 130 16.14 -2.37 -37.48
C ALA A 130 14.85 -2.83 -38.17
N THR A 131 13.91 -3.37 -37.39
CA THR A 131 12.63 -3.89 -37.89
C THR A 131 11.48 -3.23 -37.12
N CYS A 132 10.33 -3.08 -37.76
CA CYS A 132 9.12 -2.55 -37.12
C CYS A 132 7.88 -3.11 -37.81
N SER A 133 7.41 -4.25 -37.32
CA SER A 133 6.36 -5.05 -37.96
C SER A 133 5.66 -5.94 -36.93
N GLN A 134 4.43 -6.38 -37.21
CA GLN A 134 3.70 -7.37 -36.40
C GLN A 134 3.56 -7.03 -34.91
N GLY A 135 3.51 -5.74 -34.55
CA GLY A 135 3.33 -5.32 -33.15
C GLY A 135 4.63 -5.18 -32.35
N GLU A 136 5.80 -5.34 -33.01
CA GLU A 136 7.11 -5.18 -32.38
C GLU A 136 8.04 -4.30 -33.22
N GLY A 137 8.87 -3.50 -32.55
CA GLY A 137 9.92 -2.71 -33.16
C GLY A 137 11.25 -3.01 -32.50
N VAL A 138 12.25 -3.44 -33.27
CA VAL A 138 13.57 -3.79 -32.74
C VAL A 138 14.63 -2.92 -33.37
N ILE A 139 15.63 -2.54 -32.58
CA ILE A 139 16.88 -1.94 -33.06
C ILE A 139 18.02 -2.67 -32.35
N GLU A 140 18.97 -3.19 -33.12
CA GLU A 140 20.22 -3.77 -32.62
C GLU A 140 21.40 -3.02 -33.20
N ILE A 141 22.43 -2.88 -32.38
CA ILE A 141 23.69 -2.30 -32.79
C ILE A 141 24.86 -3.22 -32.44
N ASN A 142 25.94 -3.11 -33.21
CA ASN A 142 27.21 -3.70 -32.81
C ASN A 142 27.86 -2.90 -31.67
N GLY A 143 28.59 -3.61 -30.80
CA GLY A 143 29.48 -2.99 -29.82
C GLY A 143 30.51 -2.07 -30.49
N GLY A 144 30.88 -1.00 -29.82
CA GLY A 144 32.00 -0.15 -30.23
C GLY A 144 33.36 -0.83 -29.99
N ALA A 145 34.43 -0.26 -30.55
CA ALA A 145 35.79 -0.70 -30.22
C ALA A 145 36.05 -0.51 -28.72
N GLY A 146 36.19 -1.62 -27.98
CA GLY A 146 36.38 -1.62 -26.52
C GLY A 146 35.08 -1.67 -25.70
N GLU A 147 33.90 -1.81 -26.31
CA GLU A 147 32.62 -2.00 -25.60
C GLU A 147 32.23 -3.50 -25.62
N PRO A 148 31.85 -4.10 -24.46
CA PRO A 148 31.47 -5.50 -24.41
C PRO A 148 30.06 -5.68 -25.01
N ASN A 149 29.97 -6.48 -26.08
CA ASN A 149 28.74 -6.92 -26.77
C ASN A 149 27.89 -5.84 -27.46
N GLY A 150 27.06 -6.30 -28.39
CA GLY A 150 26.04 -5.47 -29.04
C GLY A 150 24.92 -5.08 -28.06
N ALA A 151 24.21 -4.01 -28.38
CA ALA A 151 23.11 -3.49 -27.57
C ALA A 151 21.81 -3.55 -28.36
N SER A 152 20.68 -3.63 -27.66
CA SER A 152 19.38 -3.78 -28.31
C SER A 152 18.28 -3.02 -27.60
N ILE A 153 17.26 -2.65 -28.35
CA ILE A 153 16.01 -2.11 -27.83
C ILE A 153 14.82 -2.72 -28.54
N SER A 154 13.86 -3.21 -27.75
CA SER A 154 12.56 -3.68 -28.22
C SER A 154 11.45 -2.71 -27.80
N PHE A 155 10.61 -2.34 -28.75
CA PHE A 155 9.40 -1.54 -28.57
C PHE A 155 8.19 -2.45 -28.75
N GLY A 156 7.23 -2.40 -27.82
CA GLY A 156 6.02 -3.21 -27.94
C GLY A 156 4.92 -2.82 -26.97
N THR A 157 3.80 -3.56 -27.04
CA THR A 157 2.73 -3.48 -26.04
C THR A 157 3.09 -4.29 -24.81
N ARG A 158 2.41 -4.03 -23.70
CA ARG A 158 2.56 -4.72 -22.42
C ARG A 158 1.94 -6.14 -22.42
N SER A 159 2.26 -6.94 -23.43
CA SER A 159 1.88 -8.36 -23.48
C SER A 159 3.02 -9.24 -22.98
N ASN A 160 2.69 -10.43 -22.47
CA ASN A 160 3.63 -11.46 -22.01
C ASN A 160 4.66 -11.93 -23.07
N ASP A 161 4.56 -11.45 -24.32
CA ASP A 161 5.42 -11.84 -25.44
C ASP A 161 6.50 -10.81 -25.78
N THR A 162 6.31 -9.53 -25.41
CA THR A 162 7.29 -8.46 -25.68
C THR A 162 8.50 -8.66 -24.77
N GLY A 163 9.61 -9.15 -25.31
CA GLY A 163 10.83 -9.45 -24.55
C GLY A 163 11.04 -10.93 -24.21
N ARG A 164 10.18 -11.86 -24.67
CA ARG A 164 10.47 -13.30 -24.56
C ARG A 164 11.77 -13.64 -25.27
N GLY A 165 12.72 -14.20 -24.53
CA GLY A 165 14.05 -14.57 -25.02
C GLY A 165 15.16 -13.59 -24.67
N LEU A 166 14.85 -12.43 -24.07
CA LEU A 166 15.86 -11.56 -23.48
C LEU A 166 16.29 -12.15 -22.12
N THR A 167 17.57 -12.51 -22.00
CA THR A 167 18.15 -13.13 -20.80
C THR A 167 18.63 -12.10 -19.77
N LYS A 168 18.85 -10.86 -20.19
CA LYS A 168 19.30 -9.72 -19.37
C LYS A 168 18.63 -8.45 -19.89
N VAL A 169 17.80 -7.79 -19.09
CA VAL A 169 17.17 -6.50 -19.43
C VAL A 169 17.67 -5.45 -18.44
N ASP A 170 18.39 -4.45 -18.94
CA ASP A 170 19.00 -3.42 -18.09
C ASP A 170 18.03 -2.26 -17.82
N LEU A 171 17.15 -1.93 -18.77
CA LEU A 171 16.22 -0.82 -18.68
C LEU A 171 14.82 -1.20 -19.13
N ILE A 172 13.82 -0.95 -18.28
CA ILE A 172 12.40 -1.05 -18.62
C ILE A 172 11.76 0.33 -18.59
N ILE A 173 11.01 0.66 -19.64
CA ILE A 173 10.24 1.90 -19.74
C ILE A 173 8.76 1.56 -19.86
N TYR A 174 7.96 2.13 -18.97
CA TYR A 174 6.51 2.15 -19.01
C TYR A 174 6.01 3.53 -19.45
N ASP A 175 5.86 3.74 -20.75
CA ASP A 175 5.20 4.94 -21.28
C ASP A 175 3.68 4.77 -21.20
N GLU A 176 2.97 5.85 -20.88
CA GLU A 176 1.54 5.83 -20.49
C GLU A 176 1.29 4.89 -19.29
N ALA A 177 2.11 5.04 -18.23
CA ALA A 177 2.02 4.22 -17.02
C ALA A 177 0.65 4.21 -16.30
N TYR A 178 -0.26 5.17 -16.55
CA TYR A 178 -1.61 5.20 -15.98
C TYR A 178 -2.47 3.97 -16.35
N ASN A 179 -2.04 3.16 -17.33
CA ASN A 179 -2.73 1.92 -17.70
C ASN A 179 -1.90 0.66 -17.43
N LEU A 180 -1.15 0.62 -16.33
CA LEU A 180 -0.26 -0.49 -15.97
C LEU A 180 -0.94 -1.40 -14.94
N THR A 181 -0.85 -2.71 -15.12
CA THR A 181 -1.44 -3.70 -14.20
C THR A 181 -0.37 -4.40 -13.37
N ASP A 182 -0.74 -4.95 -12.21
CA ASP A 182 0.17 -5.73 -11.36
C ASP A 182 0.69 -6.99 -12.07
N GLY A 183 -0.11 -7.58 -12.94
CA GLY A 183 0.29 -8.72 -13.77
C GLY A 183 1.40 -8.35 -14.76
N GLU A 184 1.29 -7.18 -15.39
CA GLU A 184 2.31 -6.66 -16.31
C GLU A 184 3.61 -6.27 -15.58
N ILE A 185 3.53 -5.73 -14.36
CA ILE A 185 4.72 -5.53 -13.52
C ILE A 185 5.35 -6.88 -13.20
N SER A 186 4.57 -7.81 -12.64
CA SER A 186 5.07 -9.11 -12.20
C SER A 186 5.74 -9.89 -13.33
N ALA A 187 5.17 -9.86 -14.53
CA ALA A 187 5.75 -10.50 -15.71
C ALA A 187 7.11 -9.91 -16.11
N MET A 188 7.29 -8.60 -15.92
CA MET A 188 8.48 -7.86 -16.35
C MET A 188 9.57 -7.79 -15.26
N SER A 189 9.20 -7.76 -13.98
CA SER A 189 10.16 -7.68 -12.86
C SER A 189 11.20 -8.79 -12.87
N PHE A 190 10.81 -10.01 -13.26
CA PHE A 190 11.76 -11.15 -13.34
C PHE A 190 12.78 -11.01 -14.49
N THR A 191 12.50 -10.17 -15.50
CA THR A 191 13.40 -10.00 -16.65
C THR A 191 14.67 -9.19 -16.33
N GLN A 192 14.64 -8.40 -15.26
CA GLN A 192 15.77 -7.58 -14.80
C GLN A 192 16.67 -8.27 -13.78
N MET A 193 16.30 -9.46 -13.28
CA MET A 193 17.09 -10.15 -12.23
C MET A 193 18.53 -10.44 -12.62
N ALA A 194 18.81 -10.64 -13.91
CA ALA A 194 20.15 -10.91 -14.42
C ALA A 194 20.96 -9.62 -14.72
N ALA A 195 20.36 -8.43 -14.58
CA ALA A 195 21.04 -7.16 -14.82
C ALA A 195 21.82 -6.71 -13.59
N ASP A 196 23.05 -6.22 -13.80
CA ASP A 196 23.92 -5.80 -12.71
C ASP A 196 23.46 -4.49 -12.06
N ASN A 197 22.83 -3.61 -12.84
CA ASN A 197 22.36 -2.29 -12.41
C ASN A 197 21.03 -1.91 -13.12
N PRO A 198 19.93 -2.64 -12.82
CA PRO A 198 18.66 -2.44 -13.52
C PRO A 198 18.04 -1.08 -13.21
N GLN A 199 17.29 -0.54 -14.18
CA GLN A 199 16.51 0.68 -14.03
C GLN A 199 15.09 0.52 -14.60
N THR A 200 14.11 1.10 -13.92
CA THR A 200 12.71 1.15 -14.37
C THR A 200 12.21 2.58 -14.41
N ILE A 201 11.58 2.98 -15.51
CA ILE A 201 11.06 4.33 -15.70
C ILE A 201 9.56 4.29 -15.99
N TYR A 202 8.78 4.87 -15.09
CA TYR A 202 7.36 5.15 -15.24
C TYR A 202 7.17 6.57 -15.79
N ALA A 203 6.57 6.71 -16.97
CA ALA A 203 6.29 8.02 -17.54
C ALA A 203 4.81 8.12 -17.93
N SER A 204 4.14 9.18 -17.48
CA SER A 204 2.71 9.31 -17.67
C SER A 204 2.18 10.73 -17.60
N SER A 205 0.93 10.91 -18.02
CA SER A 205 0.08 11.98 -17.51
C SER A 205 -0.57 11.54 -16.20
N ALA A 206 -1.18 12.47 -15.47
CA ALA A 206 -1.90 12.15 -14.25
C ALA A 206 -3.07 11.18 -14.51
N VAL A 207 -3.48 10.45 -13.48
CA VAL A 207 -4.59 9.49 -13.60
C VAL A 207 -5.94 10.20 -13.57
N ASN A 208 -6.88 9.70 -14.36
CA ASN A 208 -8.31 9.95 -14.22
C ASN A 208 -8.96 8.59 -13.92
N LYS A 209 -9.36 8.32 -12.68
CA LYS A 209 -9.88 7.00 -12.28
C LYS A 209 -11.10 6.52 -13.08
N ASP A 210 -11.89 7.44 -13.66
CA ASP A 210 -13.05 7.09 -14.47
C ASP A 210 -12.66 6.60 -15.88
N GLU A 211 -11.50 7.04 -16.39
CA GLU A 211 -11.01 6.73 -17.74
C GLU A 211 -9.85 5.72 -17.73
N HIS A 212 -9.15 5.61 -16.60
CA HIS A 212 -7.95 4.80 -16.42
C HIS A 212 -8.18 3.76 -15.30
N PRO A 213 -8.87 2.64 -15.60
CA PRO A 213 -9.20 1.61 -14.60
C PRO A 213 -7.97 0.93 -13.99
N ASN A 214 -6.83 0.93 -14.70
CA ASN A 214 -5.56 0.38 -14.23
C ASN A 214 -4.64 1.46 -13.62
N GLY A 215 -5.20 2.57 -13.13
CA GLY A 215 -4.43 3.69 -12.57
C GLY A 215 -3.79 3.41 -11.21
N ALA A 216 -4.20 2.34 -10.52
CA ALA A 216 -3.78 2.02 -9.16
C ALA A 216 -2.26 1.84 -9.01
N VAL A 217 -1.62 1.18 -9.98
CA VAL A 217 -0.17 0.99 -10.00
C VAL A 217 0.57 2.33 -10.01
N LEU A 218 0.18 3.25 -10.92
CA LEU A 218 0.81 4.56 -10.98
C LEU A 218 0.49 5.40 -9.74
N ALA A 219 -0.70 5.26 -9.16
CA ALA A 219 -1.07 5.91 -7.90
C ALA A 219 -0.17 5.44 -6.73
N ALA A 220 0.13 4.14 -6.66
CA ALA A 220 1.05 3.59 -5.65
C ALA A 220 2.48 4.13 -5.83
N VAL A 221 3.01 4.17 -7.07
CA VAL A 221 4.32 4.78 -7.35
C VAL A 221 4.33 6.27 -7.02
N ARG A 222 3.24 7.00 -7.28
CA ARG A 222 3.09 8.40 -6.90
C ARG A 222 3.15 8.59 -5.38
N ILE A 223 2.46 7.75 -4.60
CA ILE A 223 2.51 7.79 -3.13
C ILE A 223 3.95 7.59 -2.63
N ARG A 224 4.66 6.57 -3.13
CA ARG A 224 6.09 6.33 -2.82
C ARG A 224 6.95 7.56 -3.13
N GLY A 225 6.72 8.19 -4.27
CA GLY A 225 7.41 9.40 -4.71
C GLY A 225 7.17 10.62 -3.81
N LEU A 226 5.92 10.84 -3.40
CA LEU A 226 5.54 11.91 -2.47
C LEU A 226 6.12 11.67 -1.06
N SER A 227 6.20 10.41 -0.65
CA SER A 227 6.85 9.99 0.61
C SER A 227 8.38 10.02 0.53
N ARG A 228 8.95 10.41 -0.62
CA ARG A 228 10.40 10.49 -0.86
C ARG A 228 11.13 9.17 -0.59
N GLU A 229 10.58 8.07 -1.09
CA GLU A 229 11.21 6.76 -0.98
C GLU A 229 12.65 6.79 -1.53
N PRO A 230 13.65 6.24 -0.81
CA PRO A 230 15.00 6.07 -1.33
C PRO A 230 15.03 5.35 -2.68
N ASP A 231 16.02 5.68 -3.51
CA ASP A 231 16.24 5.06 -4.82
C ASP A 231 15.11 5.27 -5.87
N LEU A 232 14.08 6.09 -5.55
CA LEU A 232 13.04 6.53 -6.46
C LEU A 232 13.19 8.02 -6.79
N TYR A 233 13.47 8.32 -8.06
CA TYR A 233 13.31 9.68 -8.57
C TYR A 233 11.84 9.93 -8.87
N PHE A 234 11.27 11.00 -8.31
CA PHE A 234 9.89 11.41 -8.58
C PHE A 234 9.85 12.86 -9.02
N ALA A 235 9.13 13.14 -10.11
CA ALA A 235 8.80 14.50 -10.52
C ALA A 235 7.38 14.58 -11.07
N GLU A 236 6.57 15.42 -10.46
CA GLU A 236 5.19 15.70 -10.88
C GLU A 236 5.02 17.17 -11.25
N TYR A 237 4.57 17.40 -12.48
CA TYR A 237 4.19 18.73 -12.97
C TYR A 237 2.67 18.82 -12.93
N MET A 238 2.15 19.68 -12.04
CA MET A 238 0.74 19.94 -11.91
C MET A 238 0.48 21.37 -11.44
N ALA A 239 -0.69 21.92 -11.76
CA ALA A 239 -1.11 23.20 -11.20
C ALA A 239 -1.90 23.00 -9.89
N PRO A 240 -1.55 23.66 -8.77
CA PRO A 240 -2.24 23.57 -7.49
C PRO A 240 -3.75 23.80 -7.61
N GLU A 241 -4.58 23.14 -6.80
CA GLU A 241 -6.05 23.25 -6.88
C GLU A 241 -6.58 24.69 -6.83
N GLY A 242 -5.94 25.55 -6.02
CA GLY A 242 -6.31 26.95 -5.86
C GLY A 242 -6.10 27.84 -7.10
N MET A 243 -5.41 27.37 -8.14
CA MET A 243 -5.24 28.15 -9.37
C MET A 243 -6.44 27.98 -10.32
N PRO A 244 -6.97 29.04 -10.96
CA PRO A 244 -8.13 28.92 -11.86
C PRO A 244 -7.81 28.09 -13.12
N HIS A 245 -8.74 27.23 -13.56
CA HIS A 245 -8.52 26.35 -14.72
C HIS A 245 -8.30 27.12 -16.03
N ASP A 246 -8.93 28.29 -16.18
CA ASP A 246 -8.97 29.11 -17.40
C ASP A 246 -7.92 30.23 -17.43
N SER A 247 -7.07 30.31 -16.41
CA SER A 247 -5.97 31.28 -16.35
C SER A 247 -4.75 30.79 -17.12
N GLU A 248 -4.17 31.67 -17.93
CA GLU A 248 -2.95 31.38 -18.68
C GLU A 248 -1.74 31.13 -17.75
N GLU A 249 -1.72 31.77 -16.58
CA GLU A 249 -0.68 31.54 -15.57
C GLU A 249 -0.75 30.12 -14.98
N THR A 250 -1.96 29.57 -14.83
CA THR A 250 -2.15 28.15 -14.44
C THR A 250 -1.57 27.21 -15.50
N TRP A 251 -1.75 27.55 -16.79
CA TRP A 251 -1.23 26.73 -17.89
C TRP A 251 0.29 26.76 -17.94
N LYS A 252 0.90 27.94 -17.79
CA LYS A 252 2.36 28.11 -17.69
C LYS A 252 2.93 27.36 -16.49
N TYR A 253 2.22 27.37 -15.35
CA TYR A 253 2.65 26.65 -14.16
C TYR A 253 2.68 25.14 -14.38
N ALA A 254 1.62 24.57 -14.95
CA ALA A 254 1.50 23.12 -15.12
C ALA A 254 2.36 22.57 -16.28
N ASN A 255 2.57 23.35 -17.33
CA ASN A 255 3.15 22.87 -18.58
C ASN A 255 4.58 23.38 -18.76
N PRO A 256 5.61 22.57 -18.47
CA PRO A 256 7.00 23.02 -18.55
C PRO A 256 7.46 23.36 -19.97
N SER A 257 6.73 22.94 -21.00
CA SER A 257 7.03 23.26 -22.41
C SER A 257 6.15 24.36 -23.00
N TYR A 258 5.40 25.07 -22.14
CA TYR A 258 4.55 26.18 -22.57
C TYR A 258 5.36 27.25 -23.29
N GLY A 259 4.82 27.73 -24.42
CA GLY A 259 5.45 28.71 -25.31
C GLY A 259 6.34 28.10 -26.40
N VAL A 260 6.75 26.83 -26.25
CA VAL A 260 7.45 26.06 -27.31
C VAL A 260 6.51 25.04 -27.94
N VAL A 261 5.83 24.22 -27.14
CA VAL A 261 4.94 23.16 -27.63
C VAL A 261 3.48 23.60 -27.59
N GLN A 262 3.02 24.05 -26.42
CA GLN A 262 1.67 24.60 -26.22
C GLN A 262 1.68 26.12 -26.30
N THR A 263 0.55 26.70 -26.69
CA THR A 263 0.30 28.14 -26.64
C THR A 263 -1.09 28.39 -26.08
N ALA A 264 -1.33 29.62 -25.61
CA ALA A 264 -2.63 30.03 -25.07
C ALA A 264 -3.80 29.67 -26.00
N GLY A 265 -3.65 29.92 -27.30
CA GLY A 265 -4.67 29.60 -28.30
C GLY A 265 -4.98 28.10 -28.42
N LYS A 266 -3.95 27.24 -28.34
CA LYS A 266 -4.13 25.77 -28.40
C LYS A 266 -4.86 25.27 -27.15
N ILE A 267 -4.48 25.73 -25.96
CA ILE A 267 -5.11 25.30 -24.71
C ILE A 267 -6.55 25.81 -24.62
N ARG A 268 -6.81 27.08 -24.97
CA ARG A 268 -8.20 27.62 -25.06
C ARG A 268 -9.08 26.80 -26.00
N LYS A 269 -8.55 26.36 -27.15
CA LYS A 269 -9.30 25.52 -28.09
C LYS A 269 -9.68 24.18 -27.47
N ILE A 270 -8.77 23.53 -26.76
CA ILE A 270 -9.05 22.27 -26.03
C ILE A 270 -10.13 22.51 -24.97
N MET A 271 -9.97 23.56 -24.16
CA MET A 271 -10.92 23.90 -23.09
C MET A 271 -12.34 24.11 -23.61
N ARG A 272 -12.50 24.81 -24.75
CA ARG A 272 -13.82 25.00 -25.39
C ARG A 272 -14.47 23.69 -25.85
N GLY A 273 -13.67 22.72 -26.29
CA GLY A 273 -14.15 21.39 -26.71
C GLY A 273 -14.51 20.46 -25.55
N LEU A 274 -14.00 20.75 -24.35
CA LEU A 274 -14.17 19.94 -23.14
C LEU A 274 -15.11 20.62 -22.12
N SER A 275 -16.28 21.05 -22.59
CA SER A 275 -17.23 21.86 -21.80
C SER A 275 -18.16 21.05 -20.90
N THR A 276 -18.27 19.73 -21.07
CA THR A 276 -19.08 18.86 -20.20
C THR A 276 -18.42 18.68 -18.82
N PRO A 277 -19.13 18.24 -17.77
CA PRO A 277 -18.51 17.94 -16.47
C PRO A 277 -17.32 16.97 -16.58
N ALA A 278 -17.50 15.85 -17.29
CA ALA A 278 -16.43 14.89 -17.57
C ALA A 278 -15.30 15.52 -18.39
N GLY A 279 -15.63 16.34 -19.39
CA GLY A 279 -14.64 17.06 -20.19
C GLY A 279 -13.79 18.03 -19.35
N ARG A 280 -14.40 18.80 -18.45
CA ARG A 280 -13.68 19.73 -17.56
C ARG A 280 -12.73 18.99 -16.62
N LYS A 281 -13.14 17.82 -16.11
CA LYS A 281 -12.29 16.92 -15.35
C LYS A 281 -11.12 16.42 -16.21
N GLY A 282 -11.39 15.91 -17.40
CA GLY A 282 -10.36 15.49 -18.36
C GLY A 282 -9.38 16.62 -18.72
N PHE A 283 -9.85 17.86 -18.85
CA PHE A 283 -8.98 19.03 -19.02
C PHE A 283 -8.07 19.25 -17.80
N GLY A 284 -8.61 19.19 -16.58
CA GLY A 284 -7.83 19.29 -15.35
C GLY A 284 -6.70 18.26 -15.29
N VAL A 285 -7.02 17.00 -15.60
CA VAL A 285 -6.05 15.89 -15.60
C VAL A 285 -5.01 16.06 -16.70
N GLU A 286 -5.44 16.23 -17.95
CA GLU A 286 -4.54 16.15 -19.11
C GLU A 286 -3.78 17.45 -19.40
N ALA A 287 -4.37 18.61 -19.13
CA ALA A 287 -3.76 19.91 -19.43
C ALA A 287 -3.13 20.57 -18.18
N LEU A 288 -3.65 20.28 -16.99
CA LEU A 288 -3.17 20.89 -15.73
C LEU A 288 -2.45 19.90 -14.80
N GLY A 289 -2.42 18.60 -15.13
CA GLY A 289 -1.81 17.58 -14.29
C GLY A 289 -2.56 17.31 -12.98
N ARG A 290 -3.78 17.82 -12.82
CA ARG A 290 -4.62 17.60 -11.65
C ARG A 290 -5.29 16.24 -11.74
N GLY A 291 -4.57 15.20 -11.32
CA GLY A 291 -5.10 13.84 -11.33
C GLY A 291 -6.32 13.67 -10.43
N ASP A 292 -7.28 12.85 -10.88
CA ASP A 292 -8.25 12.20 -10.00
C ASP A 292 -7.77 10.77 -9.81
N TRP A 293 -6.90 10.62 -8.81
CA TRP A 293 -6.24 9.36 -8.51
C TRP A 293 -7.24 8.37 -7.92
N PRO A 294 -7.19 7.08 -8.30
CA PRO A 294 -7.85 6.06 -7.51
C PRO A 294 -7.27 6.19 -6.10
N VAL A 295 -8.15 6.31 -5.12
CA VAL A 295 -7.72 6.23 -3.73
C VAL A 295 -7.06 4.86 -3.63
N ALA A 296 -5.77 4.83 -3.28
CA ALA A 296 -5.14 3.58 -2.92
C ALA A 296 -6.03 2.92 -1.86
N ASP A 297 -6.06 1.59 -1.78
CA ASP A 297 -6.63 0.90 -0.63
C ASP A 297 -5.80 1.22 0.64
N ALA A 298 -5.61 2.50 0.99
CA ALA A 298 -5.47 2.91 2.37
C ALA A 298 -6.68 2.29 3.05
N ALA A 299 -6.43 1.31 3.93
CA ALA A 299 -7.50 0.64 4.67
C ALA A 299 -8.46 1.73 5.15
N PRO A 300 -9.69 1.79 4.63
CA PRO A 300 -10.50 2.97 4.81
C PRO A 300 -10.77 3.07 6.31
N GLN A 301 -10.20 4.11 6.93
CA GLN A 301 -10.36 4.37 8.35
C GLN A 301 -11.85 4.62 8.61
N TRP A 302 -12.39 3.98 9.63
CA TRP A 302 -13.80 4.10 10.02
C TRP A 302 -14.78 3.72 8.90
N SER A 303 -14.40 2.77 8.05
CA SER A 303 -15.23 2.35 6.90
C SER A 303 -16.43 1.49 7.26
N VAL A 304 -16.35 0.79 8.39
CA VAL A 304 -17.39 -0.12 8.86
C VAL A 304 -17.98 0.36 10.18
N ILE A 305 -17.12 0.85 11.07
CA ILE A 305 -17.49 1.36 12.38
C ILE A 305 -17.48 2.89 12.29
N ASN A 306 -18.56 3.54 12.67
CA ASN A 306 -18.60 5.00 12.77
C ASN A 306 -17.69 5.48 13.91
N GLU A 307 -16.86 6.48 13.64
CA GLU A 307 -15.89 7.02 14.60
C GLU A 307 -16.55 7.62 15.86
N ASP A 308 -17.64 8.36 15.69
CA ASP A 308 -18.36 9.00 16.79
C ASP A 308 -19.04 7.96 17.68
N ASP A 309 -19.67 6.95 17.07
CA ASP A 309 -20.29 5.85 17.80
C ASP A 309 -19.24 5.11 18.63
N TRP A 310 -18.10 4.75 18.02
CA TRP A 310 -17.00 4.08 18.72
C TRP A 310 -16.43 4.91 19.87
N ASN A 311 -16.17 6.20 19.65
CA ASN A 311 -15.66 7.09 20.68
C ASN A 311 -16.68 7.31 21.80
N GLY A 312 -17.99 7.25 21.51
CA GLY A 312 -19.08 7.32 22.47
C GLY A 312 -19.17 6.12 23.42
N LEU A 313 -18.60 4.97 23.06
CA LEU A 313 -18.58 3.77 23.92
C LEU A 313 -17.49 3.84 25.01
N LYS A 314 -16.52 4.74 24.88
CA LYS A 314 -15.36 4.82 25.77
C LYS A 314 -15.77 5.24 27.18
N VAL A 315 -15.35 4.45 28.16
CA VAL A 315 -15.51 4.78 29.59
C VAL A 315 -14.14 4.99 30.22
N TYR A 316 -14.03 6.04 31.04
CA TYR A 316 -12.78 6.41 31.73
C TYR A 316 -12.82 6.10 33.23
N GLU A 317 -14.01 5.76 33.75
CA GLU A 317 -14.22 5.25 35.10
C GLU A 317 -14.60 3.76 35.01
N LYS A 318 -14.13 2.99 35.99
CA LYS A 318 -14.38 1.54 36.05
C LYS A 318 -15.88 1.29 36.23
N PRO A 319 -16.55 0.56 35.32
CA PRO A 319 -17.97 0.24 35.46
C PRO A 319 -18.24 -0.69 36.65
N GLU A 320 -19.46 -0.63 37.16
CA GLU A 320 -19.98 -1.65 38.07
C GLU A 320 -20.49 -2.86 37.28
N PHE A 321 -20.00 -4.05 37.62
CA PHE A 321 -20.26 -5.27 36.87
C PHE A 321 -21.27 -6.20 37.56
N VAL A 322 -22.01 -6.95 36.75
CA VAL A 322 -22.97 -7.97 37.21
C VAL A 322 -22.88 -9.24 36.35
N GLY A 323 -23.24 -10.38 36.96
CA GLY A 323 -23.27 -11.67 36.28
C GLY A 323 -21.87 -12.23 35.94
N PRO A 324 -21.82 -13.31 35.14
CA PRO A 324 -20.57 -13.99 34.82
C PRO A 324 -19.70 -13.21 33.85
N LYS A 325 -18.42 -13.61 33.78
CA LYS A 325 -17.44 -13.10 32.81
C LYS A 325 -17.30 -14.09 31.67
N ALA A 326 -16.97 -13.60 30.47
CA ALA A 326 -16.52 -14.45 29.37
C ALA A 326 -15.17 -13.97 28.84
N ILE A 327 -14.38 -14.90 28.33
CA ILE A 327 -13.06 -14.65 27.76
C ILE A 327 -13.11 -14.89 26.26
N GLY A 328 -12.48 -14.03 25.47
CA GLY A 328 -12.28 -14.19 24.04
C GLY A 328 -10.79 -14.29 23.71
N VAL A 329 -10.42 -15.24 22.86
CA VAL A 329 -9.03 -15.46 22.43
C VAL A 329 -8.92 -15.32 20.92
N ASP A 330 -7.92 -14.60 20.45
CA ASP A 330 -7.53 -14.59 19.03
C ASP A 330 -6.00 -14.52 18.87
N ARG A 331 -5.51 -14.72 17.65
CA ARG A 331 -4.10 -14.63 17.30
C ARG A 331 -3.95 -14.01 15.91
N THR A 332 -2.97 -13.14 15.73
CA THR A 332 -2.68 -12.53 14.44
C THR A 332 -2.37 -13.59 13.37
N MET A 333 -2.66 -13.28 12.10
CA MET A 333 -2.53 -14.23 11.00
C MET A 333 -1.07 -14.64 10.71
N ASP A 334 -0.13 -13.72 10.95
CA ASP A 334 1.32 -13.96 10.96
C ASP A 334 1.80 -14.79 12.17
N ARG A 335 0.88 -15.05 13.12
CA ARG A 335 1.08 -15.82 14.35
C ARG A 335 2.03 -15.13 15.35
N ALA A 336 2.36 -13.86 15.16
CA ALA A 336 3.30 -13.13 16.01
C ALA A 336 2.71 -12.74 17.37
N LEU A 337 1.45 -12.31 17.41
CA LEU A 337 0.82 -11.73 18.59
C LEU A 337 -0.42 -12.53 19.01
N TRP A 338 -0.57 -12.71 20.32
CA TRP A 338 -1.77 -13.29 20.92
C TRP A 338 -2.64 -12.19 21.52
N CYS A 339 -3.95 -12.37 21.45
CA CYS A 339 -4.92 -11.46 22.04
C CYS A 339 -5.85 -12.20 23.01
N ILE A 340 -5.99 -11.68 24.23
CA ILE A 340 -7.01 -12.10 25.20
C ILE A 340 -7.86 -10.88 25.52
N ALA A 341 -9.17 -11.05 25.41
CA ALA A 341 -10.18 -10.06 25.74
C ALA A 341 -11.22 -10.62 26.72
N ALA A 342 -11.96 -9.74 27.36
CA ALA A 342 -13.01 -10.08 28.30
C ALA A 342 -14.32 -9.36 27.97
N ALA A 343 -15.44 -9.96 28.36
CA ALA A 343 -16.77 -9.34 28.30
C ALA A 343 -17.56 -9.63 29.58
N GLN A 344 -18.26 -8.62 30.10
CA GLN A 344 -19.17 -8.76 31.25
C GLN A 344 -20.30 -7.72 31.19
N ARG A 345 -21.47 -8.03 31.76
CA ARG A 345 -22.56 -7.05 31.88
C ARG A 345 -22.27 -6.02 32.96
N THR A 346 -22.77 -4.81 32.74
CA THR A 346 -22.75 -3.71 33.71
C THR A 346 -24.10 -3.57 34.40
N THR A 347 -24.14 -2.92 35.57
CA THR A 347 -25.41 -2.57 36.27
C THR A 347 -26.30 -1.64 35.44
N GLU A 348 -25.71 -0.90 34.50
CA GLU A 348 -26.39 0.00 33.55
C GLU A 348 -27.02 -0.73 32.36
N GLY A 349 -26.92 -2.06 32.30
CA GLY A 349 -27.48 -2.87 31.21
C GLY A 349 -26.62 -2.92 29.94
N ARG A 350 -25.44 -2.29 29.94
CA ARG A 350 -24.44 -2.40 28.86
C ARG A 350 -23.58 -3.65 28.98
N ILE A 351 -22.93 -4.05 27.89
CA ILE A 351 -21.87 -5.06 27.90
C ILE A 351 -20.53 -4.32 27.86
N HIS A 352 -19.68 -4.55 28.86
CA HIS A 352 -18.34 -4.00 28.90
C HIS A 352 -17.34 -4.96 28.28
N VAL A 353 -16.45 -4.45 27.43
CA VAL A 353 -15.39 -5.23 26.76
C VAL A 353 -14.02 -4.56 26.87
N GLU A 354 -13.00 -5.37 27.09
CA GLU A 354 -11.61 -4.89 27.20
C GLU A 354 -10.63 -5.94 26.66
N VAL A 355 -9.47 -5.48 26.19
CA VAL A 355 -8.32 -6.32 25.81
C VAL A 355 -7.34 -6.38 26.98
N GLY A 356 -7.21 -7.52 27.63
CA GLY A 356 -6.29 -7.73 28.76
C GLY A 356 -4.88 -8.12 28.34
N TYR A 357 -4.70 -8.65 27.13
CA TYR A 357 -3.41 -9.12 26.64
C TYR A 357 -3.29 -8.93 25.13
N PHE A 358 -2.25 -8.25 24.66
CA PHE A 358 -1.94 -8.18 23.22
C PHE A 358 -0.42 -8.11 22.97
N ARG A 359 0.26 -9.26 22.99
CA ARG A 359 1.73 -9.36 22.89
C ARG A 359 2.20 -10.75 22.42
N PRO A 360 3.47 -10.92 22.05
CA PRO A 360 4.02 -12.23 21.71
C PRO A 360 4.02 -13.20 22.90
N SER A 361 3.80 -14.49 22.62
CA SER A 361 3.93 -15.58 23.61
C SER A 361 4.20 -16.91 22.92
N THR A 362 4.86 -17.83 23.63
CA THR A 362 4.84 -19.25 23.25
C THR A 362 3.45 -19.84 23.52
N GLN A 363 3.13 -20.97 22.89
CA GLN A 363 1.86 -21.69 23.16
C GLN A 363 1.78 -22.14 24.63
N ALA A 364 2.86 -22.69 25.18
CA ALA A 364 2.91 -23.10 26.59
C ALA A 364 2.70 -21.92 27.56
N GLY A 365 3.31 -20.77 27.26
CA GLY A 365 3.08 -19.55 28.04
C GLY A 365 1.63 -19.08 27.94
N MET A 366 1.01 -19.17 26.76
CA MET A 366 -0.39 -18.79 26.56
C MET A 366 -1.37 -19.72 27.29
N VAL A 367 -1.11 -21.03 27.27
CA VAL A 367 -1.87 -22.01 28.07
C VAL A 367 -1.79 -21.69 29.55
N SER A 368 -0.58 -21.40 30.06
CA SER A 368 -0.37 -21.05 31.47
C SER A 368 -1.12 -19.77 31.86
N ASN A 369 -1.07 -18.75 30.99
CA ASN A 369 -1.78 -17.49 31.20
C ASN A 369 -3.30 -17.70 31.24
N LEU A 370 -3.86 -18.48 30.30
CA LEU A 370 -5.29 -18.77 30.29
C LEU A 370 -5.69 -19.64 31.49
N ALA A 371 -4.87 -20.60 31.89
CA ALA A 371 -5.10 -21.44 33.08
C ALA A 371 -5.21 -20.61 34.36
N ASN A 372 -4.26 -19.69 34.56
CA ASN A 372 -4.29 -18.77 35.68
C ASN A 372 -5.54 -17.88 35.63
N LEU A 373 -5.79 -17.25 34.48
CA LEU A 373 -6.91 -16.33 34.32
C LEU A 373 -8.26 -17.02 34.56
N VAL A 374 -8.48 -18.20 33.97
CA VAL A 374 -9.71 -18.99 34.17
C VAL A 374 -9.84 -19.45 35.63
N GLY A 375 -8.74 -19.88 36.26
CA GLY A 375 -8.75 -20.30 37.67
C GLY A 375 -9.10 -19.17 38.65
N ILE A 376 -8.76 -17.92 38.31
CA ILE A 376 -9.08 -16.74 39.14
C ILE A 376 -10.49 -16.24 38.83
N TRP A 377 -10.86 -16.15 37.55
CA TRP A 377 -12.07 -15.46 37.13
C TRP A 377 -13.31 -16.34 37.03
N ASP A 378 -13.14 -17.66 36.96
CA ASP A 378 -14.21 -18.64 36.76
C ASP A 378 -15.22 -18.19 35.68
N PRO A 379 -14.75 -17.92 34.44
CA PRO A 379 -15.61 -17.39 33.39
C PRO A 379 -16.64 -18.44 32.96
N CYS A 380 -17.83 -17.98 32.53
CA CYS A 380 -18.84 -18.89 32.00
C CYS A 380 -18.43 -19.56 30.68
N ALA A 381 -17.49 -18.98 29.94
CA ALA A 381 -16.90 -19.58 28.74
C ALA A 381 -15.59 -18.89 28.32
N THR A 382 -14.74 -19.65 27.63
CA THR A 382 -13.59 -19.14 26.85
C THR A 382 -13.85 -19.40 25.38
N GLY A 383 -14.01 -18.34 24.58
CA GLY A 383 -14.46 -18.39 23.19
C GLY A 383 -13.38 -18.04 22.15
N THR A 384 -13.49 -18.64 20.96
CA THR A 384 -12.72 -18.28 19.77
C THR A 384 -13.49 -18.58 18.47
N ASP A 385 -13.05 -18.01 17.35
CA ASP A 385 -13.43 -18.49 16.01
C ASP A 385 -12.74 -19.82 15.66
N GLY A 386 -13.50 -20.79 15.16
CA GLY A 386 -12.98 -22.07 14.66
C GLY A 386 -12.03 -21.96 13.47
N LYS A 387 -11.93 -20.79 12.82
CA LYS A 387 -10.93 -20.47 11.80
C LYS A 387 -9.81 -19.55 12.31
N SER A 388 -9.77 -19.23 13.61
CA SER A 388 -8.65 -18.49 14.19
C SER A 388 -7.39 -19.36 14.32
N PRO A 389 -6.18 -18.79 14.13
CA PRO A 389 -4.93 -19.46 14.48
C PRO A 389 -4.80 -19.80 15.98
N SER A 390 -5.64 -19.23 16.86
CA SER A 390 -5.66 -19.55 18.29
C SER A 390 -6.19 -20.95 18.60
N THR A 391 -6.94 -21.57 17.68
CA THR A 391 -7.49 -22.94 17.83
C THR A 391 -6.44 -24.01 18.11
N VAL A 392 -5.17 -23.72 17.81
CA VAL A 392 -4.02 -24.57 18.18
C VAL A 392 -3.91 -24.82 19.70
N LEU A 393 -4.51 -23.95 20.53
CA LEU A 393 -4.52 -24.12 21.99
C LEU A 393 -5.52 -25.17 22.46
N GLU A 394 -6.54 -25.52 21.67
CA GLU A 394 -7.61 -26.43 22.08
C GLU A 394 -7.13 -27.76 22.69
N PRO A 395 -6.27 -28.56 22.01
CA PRO A 395 -5.79 -29.82 22.60
C PRO A 395 -4.91 -29.61 23.83
N LEU A 396 -4.27 -28.44 23.97
CA LEU A 396 -3.40 -28.13 25.10
C LEU A 396 -4.19 -27.67 26.32
N LEU A 397 -5.28 -26.93 26.12
CA LEU A 397 -6.19 -26.47 27.16
C LEU A 397 -7.06 -27.62 27.70
N ALA A 398 -7.44 -28.56 26.83
CA ALA A 398 -8.20 -29.75 27.19
C ALA A 398 -7.34 -30.87 27.82
N ALA A 399 -6.01 -30.67 27.96
CA ALA A 399 -5.13 -31.67 28.55
C ALA A 399 -5.35 -31.77 30.08
N PRO A 400 -5.14 -32.97 30.67
CA PRO A 400 -5.26 -33.16 32.10
C PRO A 400 -4.40 -32.16 32.89
N GLY A 401 -5.01 -31.45 33.83
CA GLY A 401 -4.34 -30.45 34.67
C GLY A 401 -4.51 -28.99 34.21
N THR A 402 -5.08 -28.76 33.03
CA THR A 402 -5.64 -27.46 32.66
C THR A 402 -7.17 -27.55 32.60
N ASP A 403 -7.70 -28.56 31.91
CA ASP A 403 -9.14 -28.89 31.86
C ASP A 403 -10.05 -27.70 31.45
N ILE A 404 -9.56 -26.85 30.55
CA ILE A 404 -10.27 -25.69 30.01
C ILE A 404 -10.86 -26.02 28.64
N GLU A 405 -12.17 -25.88 28.50
CA GLU A 405 -12.86 -25.98 27.21
C GLU A 405 -12.72 -24.66 26.42
N LEU A 406 -12.15 -24.76 25.21
CA LEU A 406 -12.12 -23.65 24.26
C LEU A 406 -13.33 -23.74 23.32
N SER A 407 -14.38 -22.97 23.58
CA SER A 407 -15.60 -22.94 22.78
C SER A 407 -15.33 -22.27 21.42
N LYS A 408 -15.51 -23.03 20.32
CA LYS A 408 -15.28 -22.55 18.96
C LYS A 408 -16.58 -22.20 18.25
N SER A 409 -16.71 -20.96 17.78
CA SER A 409 -17.80 -20.60 16.87
C SER A 409 -17.57 -21.18 15.48
N ASN A 410 -18.63 -21.68 14.83
CA ASN A 410 -18.61 -22.01 13.40
C ASN A 410 -18.81 -20.75 12.53
N THR A 411 -18.72 -20.90 11.20
CA THR A 411 -18.83 -19.78 10.25
C THR A 411 -20.12 -18.97 10.39
N GLY A 412 -21.27 -19.63 10.62
CA GLY A 412 -22.55 -18.94 10.79
C GLY A 412 -22.62 -18.20 12.12
N GLN A 413 -22.13 -18.82 13.20
CA GLN A 413 -22.09 -18.21 14.53
C GLN A 413 -21.16 -16.98 14.57
N ILE A 414 -19.99 -17.03 13.92
CA ILE A 414 -19.08 -15.88 13.89
C ILE A 414 -19.62 -14.75 13.02
N ALA A 415 -20.35 -15.04 11.94
CA ALA A 415 -21.03 -14.03 11.15
C ALA A 415 -22.10 -13.29 11.98
N VAL A 416 -22.93 -14.05 12.71
CA VAL A 416 -23.90 -13.48 13.66
C VAL A 416 -23.21 -12.67 14.77
N ALA A 417 -22.08 -13.15 15.28
CA ALA A 417 -21.31 -12.43 16.29
C ALA A 417 -20.73 -11.11 15.76
N CYS A 418 -20.20 -11.09 14.53
CA CYS A 418 -19.69 -9.87 13.89
C CYS A 418 -20.82 -8.85 13.66
N THR A 419 -21.95 -9.29 13.12
CA THR A 419 -23.13 -8.44 12.93
C THR A 419 -23.62 -7.89 14.26
N GLY A 420 -23.86 -8.75 15.26
CA GLY A 420 -24.34 -8.29 16.56
C GLY A 420 -23.34 -7.44 17.32
N MET A 421 -22.03 -7.59 17.08
CA MET A 421 -21.02 -6.69 17.63
C MET A 421 -21.16 -5.29 17.02
N LEU A 422 -21.35 -5.19 15.70
CA LEU A 422 -21.58 -3.91 15.02
C LEU A 422 -22.89 -3.25 15.48
N ASP A 423 -23.98 -4.02 15.59
CA ASP A 423 -25.27 -3.51 16.06
C ASP A 423 -25.16 -2.93 17.50
N ASP A 424 -24.41 -3.59 18.39
CA ASP A 424 -24.23 -3.10 19.76
C ASP A 424 -23.31 -1.87 19.83
N ILE A 425 -22.37 -1.72 18.89
CA ILE A 425 -21.55 -0.51 18.74
C ILE A 425 -22.46 0.65 18.35
N GLU A 426 -23.23 0.49 17.26
CA GLU A 426 -24.11 1.53 16.70
C GLU A 426 -25.26 1.91 17.65
N SER A 427 -25.73 0.97 18.48
CA SER A 427 -26.82 1.21 19.45
C SER A 427 -26.35 1.69 20.82
N GLY A 428 -25.04 1.79 21.07
CA GLY A 428 -24.50 2.23 22.36
C GLY A 428 -24.67 1.23 23.51
N VAL A 429 -24.96 -0.03 23.21
CA VAL A 429 -25.13 -1.11 24.20
C VAL A 429 -23.78 -1.62 24.72
N LEU A 430 -22.69 -1.36 24.00
CA LEU A 430 -21.34 -1.62 24.46
C LEU A 430 -20.77 -0.49 25.34
N SER A 431 -19.80 -0.86 26.16
CA SER A 431 -18.86 0.06 26.78
C SER A 431 -17.46 -0.53 26.69
N LEU A 432 -16.44 0.31 26.53
CA LEU A 432 -15.06 -0.16 26.36
C LEU A 432 -14.05 0.76 27.03
N ALA A 433 -12.93 0.20 27.46
CA ALA A 433 -11.77 0.99 27.88
C ALA A 433 -11.06 1.59 26.66
N ASP A 434 -10.53 2.81 26.80
CA ASP A 434 -9.79 3.48 25.73
C ASP A 434 -8.39 2.86 25.56
N GLN A 435 -8.28 1.87 24.67
CA GLN A 435 -7.07 1.09 24.47
C GLN A 435 -6.52 1.27 23.04
N PRO A 436 -5.27 1.77 22.86
CA PRO A 436 -4.74 2.08 21.54
C PRO A 436 -4.80 0.94 20.53
N ALA A 437 -4.48 -0.29 20.96
CA ALA A 437 -4.50 -1.46 20.08
C ALA A 437 -5.92 -1.82 19.64
N LEU A 438 -6.91 -1.64 20.51
CA LEU A 438 -8.30 -1.92 20.19
C LEU A 438 -8.88 -0.83 19.28
N ASN A 439 -8.57 0.44 19.56
CA ASN A 439 -8.96 1.58 18.71
C ASN A 439 -8.42 1.44 17.29
N ALA A 440 -7.13 1.16 17.13
CA ALA A 440 -6.52 0.95 15.82
C ALA A 440 -7.14 -0.23 15.05
N SER A 441 -7.57 -1.27 15.78
CA SER A 441 -8.27 -2.43 15.22
C SER A 441 -9.66 -2.07 14.68
N ALA A 442 -10.40 -1.21 15.40
CA ALA A 442 -11.72 -0.73 15.00
C ALA A 442 -11.65 0.28 13.85
N GLU A 443 -10.71 1.22 13.94
CA GLU A 443 -10.45 2.23 12.90
C GLU A 443 -10.17 1.56 11.55
N GLY A 444 -9.33 0.53 11.53
CA GLY A 444 -8.98 -0.19 10.30
C GLY A 444 -9.89 -1.38 9.94
N ALA A 445 -11.05 -1.53 10.59
CA ALA A 445 -11.92 -2.68 10.36
C ALA A 445 -12.59 -2.66 8.98
N VAL A 446 -12.63 -3.80 8.31
CA VAL A 446 -13.24 -3.99 6.99
C VAL A 446 -14.13 -5.24 6.99
N LYS A 447 -15.27 -5.22 6.27
CA LYS A 447 -16.13 -6.41 6.09
C LYS A 447 -15.54 -7.34 5.02
N ARG A 448 -15.51 -8.64 5.30
CA ARG A 448 -15.26 -9.68 4.31
C ARG A 448 -16.55 -10.47 4.08
N GLU A 449 -17.12 -10.32 2.91
CA GLU A 449 -18.30 -11.09 2.49
C GLU A 449 -18.00 -12.58 2.38
N LEU A 450 -18.96 -13.38 2.82
CA LEU A 450 -18.97 -14.83 2.67
C LEU A 450 -19.86 -15.21 1.47
N PRO A 451 -19.65 -16.40 0.85
CA PRO A 451 -20.42 -16.80 -0.34
C PRO A 451 -21.96 -16.84 -0.17
N GLY A 452 -22.46 -16.83 1.07
CA GLY A 452 -23.89 -16.82 1.39
C GLY A 452 -24.51 -15.44 1.61
N GLY A 453 -23.75 -14.34 1.45
CA GLY A 453 -24.22 -12.96 1.69
C GLY A 453 -24.00 -12.45 3.12
N ASP A 454 -23.69 -13.34 4.07
CA ASP A 454 -23.19 -12.97 5.40
C ASP A 454 -21.79 -12.36 5.33
N TRP A 455 -21.33 -11.72 6.41
CA TRP A 455 -19.98 -11.13 6.47
C TRP A 455 -19.31 -11.37 7.83
N VAL A 456 -17.98 -11.24 7.84
CA VAL A 456 -17.15 -11.26 9.06
C VAL A 456 -16.09 -10.16 8.99
N TRP A 457 -15.48 -9.80 10.11
CA TRP A 457 -14.30 -8.93 10.11
C TRP A 457 -13.19 -9.51 9.20
N SER A 458 -12.63 -8.66 8.33
CA SER A 458 -11.56 -9.08 7.44
C SER A 458 -10.28 -9.33 8.25
N LYS A 459 -9.76 -10.55 8.15
CA LYS A 459 -8.42 -10.92 8.67
C LYS A 459 -7.29 -10.61 7.68
N ARG A 460 -7.60 -9.91 6.59
CA ARG A 460 -6.67 -9.50 5.53
C ARG A 460 -6.73 -7.97 5.42
N GLY A 461 -5.57 -7.32 5.49
CA GLY A 461 -5.44 -5.86 5.49
C GLY A 461 -4.23 -5.41 6.30
N GLU A 462 -3.99 -4.10 6.34
CA GLU A 462 -2.89 -3.50 7.12
C GLU A 462 -3.21 -3.41 8.62
N ALA A 463 -4.50 -3.34 8.97
CA ALA A 463 -4.97 -3.24 10.35
C ALA A 463 -4.79 -4.55 11.14
N GLN A 464 -4.33 -4.44 12.38
CA GLN A 464 -4.25 -5.56 13.30
C GLN A 464 -5.64 -5.88 13.85
N ILE A 465 -6.38 -6.80 13.22
CA ILE A 465 -7.79 -7.08 13.55
C ILE A 465 -8.00 -7.95 14.81
N ALA A 466 -6.92 -8.57 15.34
CA ALA A 466 -7.02 -9.54 16.43
C ALA A 466 -7.68 -8.98 17.73
N PRO A 467 -7.42 -7.72 18.15
CA PRO A 467 -8.14 -7.08 19.25
C PRO A 467 -9.66 -7.02 19.04
N LEU A 468 -10.13 -6.54 17.88
CA LEU A 468 -11.57 -6.45 17.58
C LEU A 468 -12.23 -7.84 17.54
N ASN A 469 -11.56 -8.84 16.94
CA ASN A 469 -12.04 -10.21 16.96
C ASN A 469 -12.09 -10.79 18.38
N ALA A 470 -11.08 -10.55 19.22
CA ALA A 470 -11.04 -11.08 20.57
C ALA A 470 -12.22 -10.56 21.41
N ILE A 471 -12.53 -9.25 21.35
CA ILE A 471 -13.72 -8.71 22.05
C ILE A 471 -15.04 -9.23 21.43
N THR A 472 -15.07 -9.46 20.12
CA THR A 472 -16.22 -10.09 19.44
C THR A 472 -16.43 -11.52 19.96
N HIS A 473 -15.36 -12.30 20.12
CA HIS A 473 -15.41 -13.65 20.67
C HIS A 473 -15.84 -13.65 22.15
N ALA A 474 -15.33 -12.71 22.94
CA ALA A 474 -15.70 -12.59 24.35
C ALA A 474 -17.19 -12.25 24.50
N ARG A 475 -17.69 -11.28 23.74
CA ARG A 475 -19.12 -10.91 23.69
C ARG A 475 -19.99 -12.10 23.26
N TRP A 476 -19.60 -12.79 22.19
CA TRP A 476 -20.32 -13.98 21.73
C TRP A 476 -20.37 -15.08 22.80
N ALA A 477 -19.25 -15.33 23.48
CA ALA A 477 -19.18 -16.31 24.55
C ALA A 477 -20.06 -15.91 25.76
N LEU A 478 -20.06 -14.63 26.15
CA LEU A 478 -20.93 -14.13 27.22
C LEU A 478 -22.40 -14.39 26.89
N LEU A 479 -22.88 -13.90 25.75
CA LEU A 479 -24.29 -14.01 25.35
C LEU A 479 -24.74 -15.46 25.14
N THR A 480 -23.83 -16.34 24.72
CA THR A 480 -24.16 -17.75 24.45
C THR A 480 -24.25 -18.57 25.74
N PHE A 481 -23.41 -18.28 26.74
CA PHE A 481 -23.20 -19.16 27.89
C PHE A 481 -23.60 -18.57 29.24
N GLU A 482 -23.87 -17.26 29.35
CA GLU A 482 -24.21 -16.62 30.63
C GLU A 482 -25.44 -17.23 31.31
N SER A 483 -26.43 -17.66 30.54
CA SER A 483 -27.66 -18.30 31.05
C SER A 483 -27.43 -19.66 31.69
N ARG A 484 -26.29 -20.30 31.42
CA ARG A 484 -25.90 -21.61 31.97
C ARG A 484 -25.09 -21.47 33.26
N TRP A 485 -24.68 -20.26 33.61
CA TRP A 485 -23.89 -20.01 34.80
C TRP A 485 -24.77 -20.08 36.05
N SER A 486 -24.47 -21.02 36.95
CA SER A 486 -25.23 -21.26 38.18
C SER A 486 -24.61 -20.61 39.43
N GLY A 487 -23.63 -19.73 39.26
CA GLY A 487 -22.82 -19.20 40.36
C GLY A 487 -21.68 -20.15 40.78
N PRO A 488 -20.75 -19.69 41.64
CA PRO A 488 -19.72 -20.56 42.19
C PRO A 488 -20.36 -21.73 42.95
N PRO A 489 -19.79 -22.93 42.88
CA PRO A 489 -20.36 -24.11 43.53
C PRO A 489 -20.53 -23.84 45.03
N VAL A 490 -21.74 -24.08 45.54
CA VAL A 490 -22.01 -24.01 46.99
C VAL A 490 -21.09 -25.02 47.66
N ALA A 491 -20.25 -24.55 48.59
CA ALA A 491 -19.39 -25.44 49.38
C ALA A 491 -20.26 -26.54 50.02
N PRO A 492 -19.84 -27.82 50.00
CA PRO A 492 -20.62 -28.90 50.58
C PRO A 492 -20.91 -28.59 52.05
N ALA A 493 -22.18 -28.74 52.45
CA ALA A 493 -22.69 -28.42 53.79
C ALA A 493 -22.27 -29.44 54.87
N TRP A 494 -21.00 -29.83 54.88
CA TRP A 494 -20.42 -30.58 55.99
C TRP A 494 -19.34 -29.73 56.65
N ASP A 495 -19.67 -29.26 57.86
CA ASP A 495 -18.68 -28.77 58.81
C ASP A 495 -17.65 -29.88 59.05
N ARG A 496 -16.46 -29.72 58.48
CA ARG A 496 -15.29 -30.42 59.01
C ARG A 496 -14.94 -29.72 60.31
N GLU A 497 -15.21 -30.38 61.43
CA GLU A 497 -14.58 -30.04 62.71
C GLU A 497 -13.08 -29.86 62.48
N ALA A 498 -12.58 -28.68 62.82
CA ALA A 498 -11.17 -28.36 62.70
C ALA A 498 -10.36 -29.25 63.64
N GLN A 499 -9.53 -30.14 63.08
CA GLN A 499 -8.44 -30.75 63.85
C GLN A 499 -7.37 -29.68 64.11
N PRO A 500 -7.05 -29.36 65.38
CA PRO A 500 -6.02 -28.40 65.72
C PRO A 500 -4.69 -29.15 65.82
N ASP A 501 -3.91 -29.16 64.74
CA ASP A 501 -2.45 -29.12 64.75
C ASP A 501 -1.91 -29.56 63.38
N ASN A 502 -1.43 -28.60 62.58
CA ASN A 502 0.00 -28.61 62.29
C ASN A 502 0.47 -27.28 61.74
N ARG A 503 1.49 -26.77 62.43
CA ARG A 503 2.19 -25.51 62.21
C ARG A 503 3.06 -25.62 60.96
N PHE A 504 2.79 -24.83 59.93
CA PHE A 504 3.83 -24.17 59.14
C PHE A 504 3.27 -22.83 58.64
N GLY A 505 4.00 -21.75 58.96
CA GLY A 505 3.53 -20.38 58.83
C GLY A 505 3.44 -19.87 57.40
N GLY A 506 2.60 -18.85 57.24
CA GLY A 506 2.52 -18.01 56.05
C GLY A 506 1.43 -16.97 56.27
N GLY A 507 1.81 -15.69 56.29
CA GLY A 507 0.95 -14.57 56.67
C GLY A 507 -0.36 -14.49 55.88
N ALA A 508 -1.39 -14.01 56.56
CA ALA A 508 -2.69 -13.69 55.99
C ALA A 508 -2.55 -12.60 54.92
N TRP A 509 -2.92 -12.95 53.68
CA TRP A 509 -3.25 -11.96 52.65
C TRP A 509 -4.77 -11.84 52.61
N HIS A 510 -5.30 -10.72 53.08
CA HIS A 510 -6.66 -10.31 52.78
C HIS A 510 -6.68 -9.79 51.33
N THR A 511 -7.30 -10.54 50.42
CA THR A 511 -7.70 -10.01 49.11
C THR A 511 -9.22 -9.85 49.09
N ASN A 512 -9.66 -8.68 48.67
CA ASN A 512 -11.06 -8.31 48.53
C ASN A 512 -11.61 -8.97 47.24
N PRO A 513 -12.64 -9.83 47.30
CA PRO A 513 -13.17 -10.54 46.13
C PRO A 513 -13.94 -9.67 45.12
N ASN A 514 -14.01 -8.34 45.33
CA ASN A 514 -14.75 -7.40 44.47
C ASN A 514 -13.85 -6.51 43.58
N ASP A 515 -12.53 -6.69 43.59
CA ASP A 515 -11.62 -5.89 42.75
C ASP A 515 -11.45 -6.51 41.35
N PHE A 516 -12.30 -6.12 40.39
CA PHE A 516 -11.98 -6.27 38.97
C PHE A 516 -10.89 -5.26 38.56
N ASP A 517 -9.63 -5.65 38.69
CA ASP A 517 -8.51 -5.04 37.99
C ASP A 517 -7.92 -6.14 37.09
N ALA A 518 -8.18 -6.04 35.78
CA ALA A 518 -7.65 -7.01 34.82
C ALA A 518 -6.12 -7.02 34.75
N LEU A 519 -5.46 -6.01 35.31
CA LEU A 519 -4.02 -5.79 35.18
C LEU A 519 -3.18 -6.47 36.29
N ALA A 520 -3.76 -6.84 37.43
CA ALA A 520 -2.94 -7.25 38.59
C ALA A 520 -2.90 -8.77 38.88
N VAL A 521 -3.89 -9.54 38.43
CA VAL A 521 -4.09 -10.90 38.97
C VAL A 521 -3.62 -12.02 38.02
N GLY A 522 -3.41 -11.74 36.73
CA GLY A 522 -3.19 -12.79 35.71
C GLY A 522 -1.92 -12.74 34.86
N PHE A 523 -1.08 -11.70 34.94
CA PHE A 523 0.00 -11.47 33.97
C PHE A 523 1.31 -10.93 34.54
#